data_AF-A0A2N0NKK6-F1
#
_entry.id   AF-A0A2N0NKK6-F1
#
_cell.length_a   1.000
_cell.length_b   1.000
_cell.length_c   1.000
_cell.angle_alpha   90.00
_cell.angle_beta   90.00
_cell.angle_gamma   90.00
#
_symmetry.space_group_name_H-M   'P 1'
#
loop_
_entity.id
_entity.type
_entity.pdbx_description
1 polymer ?
#
loop_
_entity_poly.entity_id
_entity_poly.type
_entity_poly.pdbx_seq_one_letter_code
_entity_poly.pdbx_strand_id
1 'polypeptide(L)'
;SPEHYSSFQAVYGKQTSEEFCPSLQLNQANAEPAPKSVLVSGKIRDYIMCCDCGKRRCVYSNKALSQDEMQDFKQSLDVYDYSCGAPLFSDDHYLAEILFVRVKISCDIPVEILYCSSRKSGNFDICYYCGTDSDFVDSPSILRTKYKIIYLLCQGCQDKGKEFSTRIEVKVNNNNSKRRKIS
;
A
#
# COMPACT_ATOMS: atom_id res chain seq x y z
N SER A 1 41.25 -6.74 -4.07
CA SER A 1 40.95 -7.85 -3.13
C SER A 1 40.56 -9.07 -3.95
N PRO A 2 41.03 -10.27 -3.60
CA PRO A 2 41.05 -11.45 -4.46
C PRO A 2 39.72 -12.22 -4.46
N GLU A 3 39.42 -12.86 -5.59
CA GLU A 3 38.40 -13.90 -5.83
C GLU A 3 37.05 -13.76 -5.09
N HIS A 4 36.15 -12.97 -5.67
CA HIS A 4 34.80 -12.75 -5.12
C HIS A 4 33.78 -13.86 -5.47
N TYR A 5 34.16 -14.82 -6.31
CA TYR A 5 33.27 -15.88 -6.81
C TYR A 5 34.01 -17.22 -6.92
N SER A 6 33.34 -18.31 -6.53
CA SER A 6 33.85 -19.67 -6.73
C SER A 6 33.80 -20.10 -8.20
N SER A 7 34.72 -20.99 -8.60
CA SER A 7 34.74 -21.53 -9.96
C SER A 7 33.51 -22.41 -10.26
N PHE A 8 33.09 -22.49 -11.53
CA PHE A 8 31.93 -23.29 -11.96
C PHE A 8 32.04 -24.75 -11.50
N GLN A 9 33.21 -25.37 -11.66
CA GLN A 9 33.45 -26.75 -11.23
C GLN A 9 33.29 -26.95 -9.72
N ALA A 10 33.55 -25.91 -8.91
CA ALA A 10 33.39 -25.96 -7.47
C ALA A 10 31.93 -25.78 -7.01
N VAL A 11 31.02 -25.34 -7.88
CA VAL A 11 29.62 -25.04 -7.53
C VAL A 11 28.64 -26.00 -8.23
N TYR A 12 28.96 -26.47 -9.43
CA TYR A 12 28.09 -27.35 -10.20
C TYR A 12 27.83 -28.68 -9.48
N GLY A 13 26.56 -29.06 -9.36
CA GLY A 13 26.13 -30.30 -8.70
C GLY A 13 26.03 -30.25 -7.17
N LYS A 14 26.32 -29.10 -6.54
CA LYS A 14 26.03 -28.88 -5.11
C LYS A 14 24.54 -28.60 -4.89
N GLN A 15 24.02 -29.02 -3.74
CA GLN A 15 22.66 -28.68 -3.32
C GLN A 15 22.56 -27.17 -3.11
N THR A 16 21.67 -26.53 -3.84
CA THR A 16 21.41 -25.10 -3.71
C THR A 16 20.49 -24.85 -2.52
N SER A 17 20.82 -23.87 -1.68
CA SER A 17 19.99 -23.37 -0.59
C SER A 17 19.54 -21.94 -0.89
N GLU A 18 18.36 -21.56 -0.41
CA GLU A 18 17.83 -20.19 -0.52
C GLU A 18 18.32 -19.29 0.62
N GLU A 19 19.17 -19.80 1.51
CA GLU A 19 19.64 -19.12 2.73
C GLU A 19 20.45 -17.85 2.45
N PHE A 20 20.98 -17.70 1.24
CA PHE A 20 21.69 -16.50 0.79
C PHE A 20 20.93 -15.71 -0.27
N CYS A 21 19.63 -15.96 -0.45
CA CYS A 21 18.81 -15.22 -1.40
C CYS A 21 18.25 -13.96 -0.71
N PRO A 22 18.86 -12.76 -0.91
CA PRO A 22 18.53 -11.60 -0.09
C PRO A 22 17.10 -11.11 -0.36
N SER A 23 16.60 -11.33 -1.58
CA SER A 23 15.22 -11.01 -1.94
C SER A 23 14.20 -11.88 -1.20
N LEU A 24 14.48 -13.18 -1.03
CA LEU A 24 13.59 -14.07 -0.28
C LEU A 24 13.57 -13.72 1.21
N GLN A 25 14.73 -13.48 1.80
CA GLN A 25 14.84 -13.05 3.20
C GLN A 25 14.09 -11.73 3.42
N LEU A 26 14.29 -10.75 2.53
CA LEU A 26 13.60 -9.46 2.61
C LEU A 26 12.08 -9.62 2.47
N ASN A 27 11.62 -10.48 1.55
CA ASN A 27 10.20 -10.76 1.37
C ASN A 27 9.58 -11.44 2.60
N GLN A 28 10.31 -12.32 3.27
CA GLN A 28 9.86 -12.97 4.51
C GLN A 28 9.79 -11.98 5.67
N ALA A 29 10.81 -11.13 5.84
CA ALA A 29 10.85 -10.10 6.89
C ALA A 29 9.71 -9.07 6.74
N ASN A 30 9.35 -8.75 5.50
CA ASN A 30 8.29 -7.80 5.14
C ASN A 30 6.92 -8.45 4.95
N ALA A 31 6.78 -9.75 5.19
CA ALA A 31 5.50 -10.43 5.05
C ALA A 31 4.51 -9.91 6.11
N GLU A 32 3.30 -9.59 5.64
CA GLU A 32 2.17 -9.33 6.53
C GLU A 32 1.69 -10.66 7.11
N PRO A 33 1.33 -10.74 8.41
CA PRO A 33 0.71 -11.92 9.01
C PRO A 33 -0.63 -12.25 8.36
N ALA A 34 -1.35 -11.23 7.89
CA ALA A 34 -2.62 -11.41 7.20
C ALA A 34 -2.45 -12.18 5.87
N PRO A 35 -3.41 -13.05 5.48
CA PRO A 35 -3.35 -13.76 4.23
C PRO A 35 -3.21 -12.81 3.03
N LYS A 36 -2.25 -13.05 2.13
CA LYS A 36 -1.97 -12.15 0.99
C LYS A 36 -3.19 -11.81 0.14
N SER A 37 -4.16 -12.72 0.03
CA SER A 37 -5.41 -12.54 -0.71
C SER A 37 -6.38 -11.53 -0.09
N VAL A 38 -6.22 -11.18 1.19
CA VAL A 38 -7.15 -10.30 1.91
C VAL A 38 -6.81 -8.81 1.75
N LEU A 39 -5.54 -8.46 1.54
CA LEU A 39 -5.08 -7.06 1.49
C LEU A 39 -5.27 -6.42 0.10
N VAL A 40 -6.50 -6.44 -0.40
CA VAL A 40 -6.90 -5.93 -1.72
C VAL A 40 -8.15 -5.06 -1.62
N SER A 41 -8.34 -4.15 -2.59
CA SER A 41 -9.42 -3.14 -2.55
C SER A 41 -10.82 -3.74 -2.34
N GLY A 42 -11.16 -4.83 -3.04
CA GLY A 42 -12.48 -5.50 -2.91
C GLY A 42 -12.74 -6.17 -1.55
N LYS A 43 -11.72 -6.27 -0.70
CA LYS A 43 -11.79 -6.84 0.64
C LYS A 43 -11.75 -5.78 1.75
N ILE A 44 -11.67 -4.50 1.40
CA ILE A 44 -11.83 -3.41 2.37
C ILE A 44 -13.27 -3.46 2.91
N ARG A 45 -13.40 -3.46 4.24
CA ARG A 45 -14.69 -3.45 4.96
C ARG A 45 -14.94 -2.17 5.68
N ASP A 46 -13.91 -1.59 6.27
CA ASP A 46 -14.00 -0.29 6.91
C ASP A 46 -12.62 0.41 6.95
N TYR A 47 -12.56 1.51 7.69
CA TYR A 47 -11.36 2.27 7.95
C TYR A 47 -11.18 2.50 9.44
N ILE A 48 -9.93 2.56 9.87
CA ILE A 48 -9.54 2.94 11.22
C ILE A 48 -8.61 4.14 11.17
N MET A 49 -8.76 5.09 12.09
CA MET A 49 -7.91 6.27 12.15
C MET A 49 -6.77 6.02 13.14
N CYS A 50 -5.54 6.31 12.72
CA CYS A 50 -4.40 6.25 13.62
C CYS A 50 -4.39 7.47 14.56
N CYS A 51 -4.32 7.25 15.87
CA CYS A 51 -4.27 8.31 16.87
C CYS A 51 -2.99 9.16 16.76
N ASP A 52 -1.85 8.54 16.44
CA ASP A 52 -0.55 9.24 16.39
C ASP A 52 -0.42 10.17 15.18
N CYS A 53 -0.99 9.79 14.03
CA CYS A 53 -0.75 10.51 12.77
C CYS A 53 -2.00 10.96 12.02
N GLY A 54 -3.20 10.64 12.52
CA GLY A 54 -4.48 11.00 11.94
C GLY A 54 -4.81 10.31 10.60
N LYS A 55 -3.90 9.51 10.03
CA LYS A 55 -4.13 8.84 8.76
C LYS A 55 -5.13 7.70 8.93
N ARG A 56 -6.05 7.58 7.97
CA ARG A 56 -6.89 6.39 7.84
C ARG A 56 -6.13 5.20 7.28
N ARG A 57 -6.32 4.04 7.90
CA ARG A 57 -5.82 2.74 7.47
C ARG A 57 -7.00 1.85 7.09
N CYS A 58 -6.80 1.03 6.07
CA CYS A 58 -7.80 0.11 5.55
C CYS A 58 -7.94 -1.09 6.48
N VAL A 59 -9.19 -1.42 6.81
CA VAL A 59 -9.56 -2.65 7.51
C VAL A 59 -10.13 -3.62 6.49
N TYR A 60 -9.57 -4.83 6.46
CA TYR A 60 -9.84 -5.84 5.45
C TYR A 60 -10.54 -7.06 6.05
N SER A 61 -11.38 -7.74 5.27
CA SER A 61 -11.90 -9.07 5.59
C SER A 61 -12.22 -9.87 4.34
N ASN A 62 -12.04 -11.20 4.41
CA ASN A 62 -12.39 -12.09 3.32
C ASN A 62 -13.90 -12.18 3.08
N LYS A 63 -14.71 -12.02 4.12
CA LYS A 63 -16.18 -12.04 4.05
C LYS A 63 -16.75 -10.63 4.22
N ALA A 64 -18.01 -10.45 3.86
CA ALA A 64 -18.77 -9.31 4.35
C ALA A 64 -19.00 -9.48 5.86
N LEU A 65 -18.96 -8.37 6.59
CA LEU A 65 -19.23 -8.39 8.03
C LEU A 65 -20.73 -8.47 8.28
N SER A 66 -21.14 -9.23 9.28
CA SER A 66 -22.51 -9.14 9.80
C SER A 66 -22.74 -7.78 10.47
N GLN A 67 -23.99 -7.47 10.79
CA GLN A 67 -24.32 -6.25 11.55
C GLN A 67 -23.68 -6.29 12.94
N ASP A 68 -23.72 -7.44 13.61
CA ASP A 68 -23.12 -7.64 14.93
C ASP A 68 -21.59 -7.49 14.87
N GLU A 69 -20.92 -8.11 13.90
CA GLU A 69 -19.46 -7.99 13.74
C GLU A 69 -19.03 -6.54 13.48
N MET A 70 -19.82 -5.80 12.69
CA MET A 70 -19.58 -4.39 12.45
C MET A 70 -19.80 -3.55 13.72
N GLN A 71 -20.80 -3.91 14.53
CA GLN A 71 -21.10 -3.21 15.78
C GLN A 71 -20.01 -3.45 16.83
N ASP A 72 -19.58 -4.70 16.99
CA ASP A 72 -18.50 -5.10 17.89
C ASP A 72 -17.17 -4.46 17.49
N PHE A 73 -16.89 -4.41 16.18
CA PHE A 73 -15.73 -3.70 15.65
C PHE A 73 -15.74 -2.23 16.07
N LYS A 74 -16.85 -1.52 15.84
CA LYS A 74 -16.98 -0.10 16.21
C LYS A 74 -16.84 0.13 17.72
N GLN A 75 -17.47 -0.70 18.54
CA GLN A 75 -17.34 -0.60 20.00
C GLN A 75 -15.89 -0.80 20.45
N SER A 76 -15.15 -1.68 19.78
CA SER A 76 -13.73 -1.89 20.09
C SER A 76 -12.88 -0.67 19.75
N LEU A 77 -13.23 0.07 18.69
CA LEU A 77 -12.55 1.33 18.34
C LEU A 77 -12.76 2.45 19.37
N ASP A 78 -13.87 2.42 20.10
CA ASP A 78 -14.15 3.41 21.15
C ASP A 78 -13.35 3.15 22.43
N VAL A 79 -12.82 1.93 22.61
CA VAL A 79 -12.07 1.51 23.81
C VAL A 79 -10.57 1.63 23.64
N TYR A 80 -10.04 1.44 22.42
CA TYR A 80 -8.61 1.37 22.16
C TYR A 80 -8.16 2.39 21.12
N ASP A 81 -7.11 3.15 21.46
CA ASP A 81 -6.43 4.02 20.52
C ASP A 81 -5.54 3.21 19.58
N TYR A 82 -5.85 3.24 18.28
CA TYR A 82 -5.09 2.54 17.27
C TYR A 82 -3.88 3.33 16.77
N SER A 83 -2.72 2.67 16.73
CA SER A 83 -1.48 3.19 16.14
C SER A 83 -1.07 2.38 14.90
N CYS A 84 -0.45 3.04 13.92
CA CYS A 84 0.02 2.37 12.70
C CYS A 84 0.96 1.20 13.05
N GLY A 85 0.72 0.04 12.44
CA GLY A 85 1.54 -1.15 12.63
C GLY A 85 1.09 -2.04 13.79
N ALA A 86 0.20 -1.55 14.67
CA ALA A 86 -0.40 -2.38 15.70
C ALA A 86 -1.46 -3.34 15.11
N PRO A 87 -1.66 -4.52 15.70
CA PRO A 87 -2.85 -5.33 15.42
C PRO A 87 -4.12 -4.59 15.88
N LEU A 88 -5.26 -4.90 15.26
CA LEU A 88 -6.55 -4.29 15.63
C LEU A 88 -7.04 -4.73 17.02
N PHE A 89 -6.77 -5.98 17.36
CA PHE A 89 -7.25 -6.63 18.57
C PHE A 89 -6.13 -7.44 19.19
N SER A 90 -6.31 -7.80 20.46
CA SER A 90 -5.54 -8.86 21.10
C SER A 90 -5.86 -10.23 20.47
N ASP A 91 -4.92 -11.17 20.60
CA ASP A 91 -5.01 -12.49 19.96
C ASP A 91 -6.20 -13.35 20.45
N ASP A 92 -6.78 -13.03 21.60
CA ASP A 92 -7.95 -13.70 22.18
C ASP A 92 -9.29 -13.16 21.69
N HIS A 93 -9.29 -12.03 20.97
CA HIS A 93 -10.52 -11.45 20.45
C HIS A 93 -10.99 -12.16 19.17
N TYR A 94 -12.25 -12.61 19.12
CA TYR A 94 -12.75 -13.41 17.99
C TYR A 94 -12.66 -12.69 16.63
N LEU A 95 -12.73 -11.36 16.61
CA LEU A 95 -12.57 -10.56 15.39
C LEU A 95 -11.12 -10.54 14.86
N ALA A 96 -10.11 -10.95 15.63
CA ALA A 96 -8.71 -10.98 15.19
C ALA A 96 -8.49 -11.91 13.99
N GLU A 97 -9.30 -12.97 13.86
CA GLU A 97 -9.25 -13.88 12.71
C GLU A 97 -10.12 -13.42 11.52
N ILE A 98 -10.93 -12.38 11.70
CA ILE A 98 -11.91 -11.91 10.71
C ILE A 98 -11.46 -10.60 10.07
N LEU A 99 -10.90 -9.70 10.86
CA LEU A 99 -10.54 -8.34 10.48
C LEU A 99 -9.02 -8.15 10.52
N PHE A 100 -8.50 -7.60 9.44
CA PHE A 100 -7.07 -7.43 9.25
C PHE A 100 -6.73 -5.98 8.93
N VAL A 101 -5.60 -5.53 9.45
CA VAL A 101 -4.90 -4.31 9.02
C VAL A 101 -3.51 -4.68 8.57
N ARG A 102 -2.84 -3.75 7.87
CA ARG A 102 -1.40 -3.86 7.66
C ARG A 102 -0.69 -3.57 8.97
N VAL A 103 0.19 -4.48 9.37
CA VAL A 103 1.03 -4.31 10.57
C VAL A 103 2.47 -3.96 10.19
N LYS A 104 2.89 -4.21 8.94
CA LYS A 104 4.17 -3.74 8.39
C LYS A 104 4.06 -2.31 7.84
N ILE A 105 3.47 -1.41 8.63
CA ILE A 105 3.28 0.00 8.27
C ILE A 105 3.63 0.92 9.44
N SER A 106 4.11 2.13 9.17
CA SER A 106 4.38 3.16 10.18
C SER A 106 3.66 4.48 9.84
N CYS A 107 3.68 5.41 10.78
CA CYS A 107 3.11 6.75 10.60
C CYS A 107 3.77 7.56 9.48
N ASP A 108 5.01 7.24 9.10
CA ASP A 108 5.73 7.93 8.01
C ASP A 108 5.27 7.48 6.62
N ILE A 109 4.61 6.32 6.55
CA ILE A 109 4.10 5.80 5.29
C ILE A 109 2.82 6.56 4.91
N PRO A 110 2.70 7.01 3.64
CA PRO A 110 1.51 7.66 3.11
C PRO A 110 0.22 6.86 3.34
N VAL A 111 -0.91 7.51 3.09
CA VAL A 111 -2.21 6.83 3.00
C VAL A 111 -2.11 5.66 2.00
N GLU A 112 -2.76 4.55 2.33
CA GLU A 112 -2.71 3.37 1.47
C GLU A 112 -3.29 3.68 0.08
N ILE A 113 -2.56 3.31 -0.97
CA ILE A 113 -3.05 3.43 -2.35
C ILE A 113 -4.43 2.77 -2.52
N LEU A 114 -4.67 1.67 -1.80
CA LEU A 114 -5.95 0.98 -1.85
C LEU A 114 -7.10 1.82 -1.28
N TYR A 115 -6.85 2.68 -0.29
CA TYR A 115 -7.82 3.72 0.11
C TYR A 115 -8.03 4.69 -1.05
N CYS A 116 -6.97 5.30 -1.56
CA CYS A 116 -7.04 6.35 -2.58
C CYS A 116 -7.64 5.88 -3.92
N SER A 117 -7.64 4.57 -4.17
CA SER A 117 -8.19 3.96 -5.39
C SER A 117 -9.53 3.26 -5.15
N SER A 118 -9.96 3.15 -3.89
CA SER A 118 -11.23 2.52 -3.51
C SER A 118 -12.39 3.47 -3.79
N ARG A 119 -13.46 2.90 -4.37
CA ARG A 119 -14.74 3.58 -4.56
C ARG A 119 -15.78 3.20 -3.50
N LYS A 120 -15.32 2.81 -2.30
CA LYS A 120 -16.23 2.51 -1.18
C LYS A 120 -17.04 3.77 -0.83
N SER A 121 -18.34 3.59 -0.63
CA SER A 121 -19.23 4.69 -0.23
C SER A 121 -18.76 5.31 1.09
N GLY A 122 -18.80 6.64 1.16
CA GLY A 122 -18.27 7.41 2.29
C GLY A 122 -16.79 7.76 2.18
N ASN A 123 -16.07 7.24 1.18
CA ASN A 123 -14.73 7.73 0.88
C ASN A 123 -14.81 9.16 0.37
N PHE A 124 -13.88 9.97 0.85
CA PHE A 124 -13.65 11.31 0.36
C PHE A 124 -12.18 11.48 -0.02
N ASP A 125 -11.98 12.49 -0.86
CA ASP A 125 -10.69 12.92 -1.36
C ASP A 125 -9.82 13.40 -0.20
N ILE A 126 -8.61 12.84 -0.10
CA ILE A 126 -7.62 13.21 0.92
C ILE A 126 -6.22 13.29 0.32
N CYS A 127 -5.37 14.10 0.95
CA CYS A 127 -3.96 14.17 0.61
C CYS A 127 -3.31 12.82 0.82
N TYR A 128 -2.59 12.36 -0.20
CA TYR A 128 -1.88 11.08 -0.20
C TYR A 128 -0.92 10.94 0.99
N TYR A 129 -0.21 12.01 1.35
CA TYR A 129 0.85 11.93 2.35
C TYR A 129 0.33 12.02 3.78
N CYS A 130 -0.59 12.94 4.07
CA CYS A 130 -1.01 13.23 5.45
C CYS A 130 -2.46 12.86 5.75
N GLY A 131 -3.29 12.62 4.74
CA GLY A 131 -4.70 12.25 4.92
C GLY A 131 -5.66 13.41 5.21
N THR A 132 -5.22 14.67 5.15
CA THR A 132 -6.14 15.83 5.23
C THR A 132 -7.05 15.91 4.02
N ASP A 133 -8.27 16.39 4.20
CA ASP A 133 -9.31 16.57 3.17
C ASP A 133 -9.41 18.00 2.63
N SER A 134 -8.49 18.88 3.03
CA SER A 134 -8.51 20.29 2.64
C SER A 134 -7.22 20.75 1.95
N ASP A 135 -7.27 21.98 1.45
CA ASP A 135 -6.12 22.74 0.97
C ASP A 135 -5.33 22.05 -0.14
N PHE A 136 -6.04 21.41 -1.07
CA PHE A 136 -5.43 20.72 -2.20
C PHE A 136 -4.76 21.68 -3.17
N VAL A 137 -3.58 21.29 -3.62
CA VAL A 137 -2.82 21.99 -4.65
C VAL A 137 -3.25 21.49 -6.02
N ASP A 138 -3.35 22.41 -6.98
CA ASP A 138 -3.58 22.05 -8.37
C ASP A 138 -2.39 21.28 -8.96
N SER A 139 -2.68 20.09 -9.48
CA SER A 139 -1.66 19.30 -10.17
C SER A 139 -1.23 19.96 -11.49
N PRO A 140 0.09 20.07 -11.76
CA PRO A 140 0.61 20.60 -13.01
C PRO A 140 0.06 19.90 -14.25
N SER A 141 -0.20 20.66 -15.32
CA SER A 141 -0.75 20.14 -16.58
C SER A 141 0.08 19.01 -17.18
N ILE A 142 1.42 19.08 -17.07
CA ILE A 142 2.33 18.05 -17.57
C ILE A 142 2.07 16.68 -16.93
N LEU A 143 1.74 16.65 -15.64
CA LEU A 143 1.44 15.40 -14.92
C LEU A 143 0.10 14.84 -15.40
N ARG A 144 -0.91 15.69 -15.60
CA ARG A 144 -2.25 15.29 -16.09
C ARG A 144 -2.20 14.65 -17.46
N THR A 145 -1.29 15.10 -18.32
CA THR A 145 -1.09 14.52 -19.65
C THR A 145 -0.29 13.22 -19.60
N LYS A 146 0.68 13.11 -18.68
CA LYS A 146 1.63 11.99 -18.63
C LYS A 146 1.09 10.78 -17.84
N TYR A 147 0.27 11.00 -16.82
CA TYR A 147 -0.16 9.95 -15.88
C TYR A 147 -1.68 9.85 -15.82
N LYS A 148 -2.20 8.61 -15.75
CA LYS A 148 -3.65 8.39 -15.58
C LYS A 148 -4.12 8.60 -14.14
N ILE A 149 -3.23 8.42 -13.17
CA ILE A 149 -3.53 8.56 -11.75
C ILE A 149 -2.56 9.56 -11.15
N ILE A 150 -3.11 10.59 -10.51
CA ILE A 150 -2.37 11.59 -9.73
C ILE A 150 -3.06 11.65 -8.38
N TYR A 151 -2.34 11.29 -7.31
CA TYR A 151 -2.88 11.38 -5.97
C TYR A 151 -2.84 12.83 -5.47
N LEU A 152 -3.84 13.21 -4.69
CA LEU A 152 -3.98 14.58 -4.19
C LEU A 152 -2.84 14.95 -3.24
N LEU A 153 -2.42 16.20 -3.32
CA LEU A 153 -1.40 16.81 -2.47
C LEU A 153 -1.99 18.05 -1.83
N CYS A 154 -1.87 18.21 -0.52
CA CYS A 154 -2.23 19.45 0.16
C CYS A 154 -1.06 20.43 0.23
N GLN A 155 -1.35 21.70 0.42
CA GLN A 155 -0.37 22.78 0.51
C GLN A 155 0.66 22.50 1.61
N GLY A 156 0.20 22.09 2.80
CA GLY A 156 1.10 21.81 3.93
C GLY A 156 2.08 20.65 3.68
N CYS A 157 1.75 19.70 2.79
CA CYS A 157 2.71 18.67 2.36
C CYS A 157 3.64 19.19 1.27
N GLN A 158 3.15 20.02 0.35
CA GLN A 158 3.98 20.67 -0.66
C GLN A 158 5.06 21.57 -0.02
N ASP A 159 4.69 22.36 0.99
CA ASP A 159 5.60 23.24 1.72
C ASP A 159 6.71 22.45 2.45
N LYS A 160 6.42 21.19 2.82
CA LYS A 160 7.39 20.23 3.37
C LYS A 160 8.22 19.52 2.29
N GLY A 161 8.16 19.98 1.04
CA GLY A 161 8.92 19.44 -0.08
C GLY A 161 8.37 18.12 -0.64
N LYS A 162 7.10 17.77 -0.38
CA LYS A 162 6.47 16.61 -1.04
C LYS A 162 5.99 16.99 -2.43
N GLU A 163 6.13 16.07 -3.36
CA GLU A 163 5.65 16.21 -4.74
C GLU A 163 4.42 15.32 -4.99
N PHE A 164 3.72 15.55 -6.10
CA PHE A 164 2.61 14.69 -6.49
C PHE A 164 3.06 13.25 -6.72
N SER A 165 2.40 12.29 -6.06
CA SER A 165 2.58 10.88 -6.36
C SER A 165 1.70 10.48 -7.55
N THR A 166 2.28 9.83 -8.55
CA THR A 166 1.60 9.47 -9.80
C THR A 166 1.69 7.98 -10.08
N ARG A 167 0.74 7.47 -10.87
CA ARG A 167 0.73 6.09 -11.36
C ARG A 167 0.19 5.98 -12.78
N ILE A 168 0.57 4.89 -13.44
CA ILE A 168 0.15 4.47 -14.77
C ILE A 168 0.48 5.56 -15.81
N GLU A 169 1.70 5.51 -16.33
CA GLU A 169 2.09 6.37 -17.45
C GLU A 169 1.22 6.10 -18.68
N VAL A 170 0.79 7.18 -19.32
CA VAL A 170 0.10 7.16 -20.61
C VAL A 170 1.13 6.81 -21.67
N LYS A 171 1.07 5.58 -22.19
CA LYS A 171 1.90 5.19 -23.33
C LYS A 171 1.39 5.89 -24.59
N VAL A 172 2.20 6.78 -25.15
CA VAL A 172 1.95 7.33 -26.49
C VAL A 172 2.48 6.32 -27.51
N ASN A 173 1.59 5.69 -28.28
CA ASN A 173 2.01 4.86 -29.40
C ASN A 173 2.61 5.79 -30.48
N ASN A 174 3.95 5.86 -30.55
CA ASN A 174 4.63 6.38 -31.72
C ASN A 174 4.47 5.37 -32.88
N ASN A 175 3.31 5.39 -33.53
CA ASN A 175 3.13 4.80 -34.85
C ASN A 175 3.85 5.67 -35.88
N ASN A 176 5.18 5.72 -35.85
CA ASN A 176 5.98 6.34 -36.91
C ASN A 176 7.39 5.76 -36.93
N SER A 177 7.54 4.60 -37.60
CA SER A 177 8.67 4.26 -38.48
C SER A 177 8.70 2.76 -38.86
N LYS A 178 7.70 2.30 -39.63
CA LYS A 178 7.96 1.22 -40.61
C LYS A 178 8.23 1.88 -41.96
N ARG A 179 9.45 2.41 -42.14
CA ARG A 179 10.00 2.65 -43.48
C ARG A 179 10.15 1.27 -44.12
N ARG A 180 9.20 0.88 -44.98
CA ARG A 180 9.40 -0.23 -45.92
C ARG A 180 10.60 0.14 -46.79
N LYS A 181 11.76 -0.51 -46.55
CA LYS A 181 12.79 -0.59 -47.58
C LYS A 181 12.22 -1.48 -48.68
N ILE A 182 11.89 -0.86 -49.80
CA ILE A 182 11.75 -1.56 -51.07
C ILE A 182 13.17 -1.60 -51.65
N SER A 183 13.70 -2.81 -51.77
CA SER A 183 14.83 -3.16 -52.64
C SER A 183 14.70 -4.65 -52.94
#